data_AF-T1B8J8-F1
#
_entry.id   AF-T1B8J8-F1
#
_cell.length_a   1.000
_cell.length_b   1.000
_cell.length_c   1.000
_cell.angle_alpha   90.00
_cell.angle_beta   90.00
_cell.angle_gamma   90.00
#
_symmetry.space_group_name_H-M   'P 1'
#
loop_
_entity.id
_entity.type
_entity.pdbx_description
1 polymer ?
#
loop_
_entity_poly.entity_id
_entity_poly.type
_entity_poly.pdbx_seq_one_letter_code
_entity_poly.pdbx_strand_id
1 'polypeptide(L)'
;MLSGSDAQAVAAVRAAGEEFAVNAPEHRMSALQDLEAGRRLEVEETFGDMVRRARQRDVHVPLLEATYHLVAAIDRINSGSQPRSA
;
A
#
# COMPACT_ATOMS: atom_id res chain seq x y z
N MET A 1 18.69 -8.42 -14.16
CA MET A 1 17.95 -7.22 -14.58
C MET A 1 16.51 -7.62 -14.80
N LEU A 2 15.54 -6.90 -14.22
CA LEU A 2 14.15 -7.06 -14.62
C LEU A 2 14.04 -6.50 -16.05
N SER A 3 13.68 -7.33 -17.02
CA SER A 3 13.51 -6.95 -18.42
C SER A 3 12.06 -6.56 -18.68
N GLY A 4 11.79 -5.33 -19.11
CA GLY A 4 10.46 -4.88 -19.50
C GLY A 4 10.36 -3.36 -19.62
N SER A 5 9.41 -2.87 -20.43
CA SER A 5 9.07 -1.44 -20.50
C SER A 5 8.05 -1.04 -19.43
N ASP A 6 7.98 0.25 -19.12
CA ASP A 6 6.97 0.79 -18.20
C ASP A 6 5.55 0.43 -18.63
N ALA A 7 5.27 0.43 -19.94
CA ALA A 7 3.99 0.04 -20.49
C ALA A 7 3.64 -1.43 -20.16
N GLN A 8 4.64 -2.33 -20.23
CA GLN A 8 4.45 -3.73 -19.84
C GLN A 8 4.21 -3.86 -18.34
N ALA A 9 4.91 -3.08 -17.50
CA ALA A 9 4.69 -3.05 -16.07
C ALA A 9 3.27 -2.59 -15.71
N VAL A 10 2.79 -1.50 -16.33
CA VAL A 10 1.43 -0.99 -16.12
C VAL A 10 0.39 -2.01 -16.58
N ALA A 11 0.59 -2.64 -17.74
CA ALA A 11 -0.32 -3.67 -18.25
C ALA A 11 -0.43 -4.87 -17.30
N ALA A 12 0.70 -5.32 -16.73
CA ALA A 12 0.72 -6.43 -15.78
C ALA A 12 -0.08 -6.13 -14.51
N VAL A 13 0.06 -4.92 -13.94
CA VAL A 13 -0.70 -4.50 -12.75
C VAL A 13 -2.21 -4.43 -13.04
N ARG A 14 -2.59 -3.93 -14.22
CA ARG A 14 -4.00 -3.86 -14.62
C ARG A 14 -4.61 -5.24 -14.79
N ALA A 15 -3.92 -6.14 -15.49
CA ALA A 15 -4.41 -7.51 -15.71
C ALA A 15 -4.64 -8.26 -14.39
N ALA A 16 -3.73 -8.10 -13.41
CA ALA A 16 -3.92 -8.68 -12.08
C ALA A 16 -5.19 -8.13 -11.40
N GLY A 17 -5.44 -6.82 -11.50
CA GLY A 17 -6.65 -6.20 -10.95
C GLY A 17 -7.95 -6.70 -11.60
N GLU A 18 -7.93 -6.88 -12.93
CA GLU A 18 -9.06 -7.46 -13.67
C GLU A 18 -9.32 -8.91 -13.28
N GLU A 19 -8.27 -9.71 -13.10
CA GLU A 19 -8.38 -11.10 -12.64
C GLU A 19 -9.01 -11.19 -11.25
N PHE A 20 -8.58 -10.34 -10.30
CA PHE A 20 -9.20 -10.27 -8.98
C PHE A 20 -10.68 -9.89 -9.05
N ALA A 21 -11.03 -8.92 -9.89
CA ALA A 21 -12.42 -8.47 -10.03
C ALA A 21 -13.34 -9.58 -10.55
N VAL A 22 -12.85 -10.42 -11.47
CA VAL A 22 -13.65 -11.53 -12.05
C VAL A 22 -13.71 -12.73 -11.12
N ASN A 23 -12.56 -13.16 -10.59
CA ASN A 23 -12.44 -14.45 -9.91
C ASN A 23 -12.66 -14.37 -8.39
N ALA A 24 -12.54 -13.18 -7.82
CA ALA A 24 -12.64 -12.98 -6.37
C ALA A 24 -13.35 -11.65 -6.02
N PRO A 25 -14.59 -11.42 -6.50
CA PRO A 25 -15.29 -10.12 -6.36
C PRO A 25 -15.54 -9.73 -4.90
N GLU A 26 -15.69 -10.71 -4.00
CA GLU A 26 -15.86 -10.49 -2.56
C GLU A 26 -14.54 -10.52 -1.78
N HIS A 27 -13.40 -10.72 -2.46
CA HIS A 27 -12.12 -10.73 -1.77
C HIS A 27 -11.77 -9.35 -1.23
N ARG A 28 -11.55 -9.30 0.08
CA ARG A 28 -11.04 -8.12 0.78
C ARG A 28 -9.56 -8.33 1.04
N MET A 29 -8.74 -7.35 0.67
CA MET A 29 -7.33 -7.32 1.08
C MET A 29 -7.24 -7.33 2.61
N SER A 30 -6.22 -7.99 3.17
CA SER A 30 -6.05 -8.13 4.63
C SER A 30 -6.12 -6.80 5.37
N ALA A 31 -5.48 -5.75 4.83
CA ALA A 31 -5.51 -4.41 5.41
C ALA A 31 -6.94 -3.84 5.58
N LEU A 32 -7.87 -4.15 4.66
CA LEU A 32 -9.26 -3.73 4.79
C LEU A 32 -9.99 -4.53 5.89
N GLN A 33 -9.71 -5.83 5.98
CA GLN A 33 -10.27 -6.67 7.05
C GLN A 33 -9.77 -6.25 8.44
N ASP A 34 -8.50 -5.86 8.56
CA ASP A 34 -7.92 -5.34 9.80
C ASP A 34 -8.56 -4.00 10.17
N LEU A 35 -8.74 -3.10 9.21
CA LEU A 35 -9.40 -1.82 9.41
C LEU A 35 -10.83 -2.01 9.93
N GLU A 36 -11.64 -2.83 9.25
CA GLU A 36 -13.04 -3.11 9.61
C GLU A 36 -13.16 -3.75 10.99
N ALA A 37 -12.15 -4.53 11.41
CA ALA A 37 -12.11 -5.16 12.72
C ALA A 37 -11.49 -4.28 13.83
N GLY A 38 -11.14 -3.03 13.54
CA GLY A 38 -10.49 -2.15 14.52
C GLY A 38 -9.06 -2.58 14.90
N ARG A 39 -8.42 -3.43 14.09
CA ARG A 39 -7.05 -3.89 14.32
C ARG A 39 -6.05 -2.90 13.74
N ARG A 40 -4.81 -2.98 14.24
CA ARG A 40 -3.68 -2.23 13.72
C ARG A 40 -3.29 -2.74 12.33
N LEU A 41 -2.98 -1.82 11.43
CA LEU A 41 -2.52 -2.11 10.08
C LEU A 41 -0.99 -2.28 10.02
N GLU A 42 -0.50 -3.07 9.06
CA GLU A 42 0.92 -3.26 8.75
C GLU A 42 1.45 -2.20 7.77
N VAL A 43 1.01 -0.94 7.94
CA VAL A 43 1.31 0.16 6.99
C VAL A 43 2.80 0.53 6.97
N GLU A 44 3.52 0.33 8.08
CA GLU A 44 4.95 0.64 8.18
C GLU A 44 5.83 -0.43 7.54
N GLU A 45 5.44 -1.69 7.67
CA GLU A 45 6.10 -2.86 7.12
C GLU A 45 5.90 -2.96 5.61
N THR A 46 4.74 -2.50 5.12
CA THR A 46 4.41 -2.50 3.69
C THR A 46 4.82 -1.17 3.03
N PHE A 47 3.97 -0.14 3.11
CA PHE A 47 4.14 1.09 2.35
C PHE A 47 5.30 1.92 2.90
N GLY A 48 5.44 1.99 4.22
CA GLY A 48 6.54 2.71 4.87
C GLY A 48 7.91 2.16 4.45
N ASP A 49 8.07 0.83 4.37
CA ASP A 49 9.31 0.20 3.92
C ASP A 49 9.63 0.53 2.48
N MET A 50 8.63 0.46 1.61
CA MET A 50 8.80 0.78 0.19
C MET A 50 9.15 2.26 -0.03
N VAL A 51 8.50 3.20 0.68
CA VAL A 51 8.84 4.63 0.64
C VAL A 51 10.28 4.86 1.10
N ARG A 52 10.72 4.23 2.20
CA ARG A 52 12.11 4.33 2.68
C ARG A 52 13.11 3.81 1.65
N ARG A 53 12.83 2.67 1.03
CA ARG A 53 13.70 2.06 0.00
C ARG A 53 13.76 2.89 -1.28
N ALA A 54 12.65 3.51 -1.67
CA ALA A 54 12.59 4.39 -2.84
C ALA A 54 13.46 5.64 -2.63
N ARG A 55 13.36 6.28 -1.45
CA ARG A 55 14.22 7.41 -1.07
C ARG A 55 15.70 7.06 -1.06
N GLN A 56 16.07 5.90 -0.51
CA GLN A 56 17.47 5.42 -0.51
C GLN A 56 18.05 5.20 -1.93
N ARG A 57 17.19 5.06 -2.94
CA ARG A 57 17.56 4.79 -4.33
C ARG A 57 17.25 5.94 -5.28
N ASP A 58 16.84 7.09 -4.74
CA ASP A 58 16.40 8.25 -5.52
C ASP A 58 15.30 7.93 -6.55
N VAL A 59 14.36 7.04 -6.16
CA VAL A 59 13.19 6.68 -6.99
C VAL A 59 11.99 7.49 -6.53
N HIS A 60 11.43 8.29 -7.44
CA HIS A 60 10.27 9.13 -7.14
C HIS A 60 8.98 8.31 -7.15
N VAL A 61 8.30 8.20 -5.99
CA VAL A 61 7.09 7.37 -5.81
C VAL A 61 5.92 8.16 -5.19
N PRO A 62 5.49 9.28 -5.81
CA PRO A 62 4.61 10.26 -5.18
C PRO A 62 3.24 9.69 -4.80
N LEU A 63 2.70 8.80 -5.63
CA LEU A 63 1.43 8.13 -5.33
C LEU A 63 1.54 7.24 -4.10
N LEU A 64 2.63 6.49 -3.98
CA LEU A 64 2.88 5.62 -2.84
C LEU A 64 3.11 6.45 -1.56
N GLU A 65 3.86 7.55 -1.64
CA GLU A 65 4.07 8.45 -0.50
C GLU A 65 2.76 9.06 0.01
N ALA A 66 1.93 9.58 -0.90
CA ALA A 66 0.62 10.13 -0.54
C ALA A 66 -0.27 9.04 0.10
N THR A 67 -0.30 7.84 -0.49
CA THR A 67 -1.12 6.74 0.03
C THR A 67 -0.60 6.24 1.39
N TYR A 68 0.71 6.13 1.57
CA TYR A 68 1.34 5.81 2.85
C TYR A 68 0.87 6.78 3.95
N HIS A 69 0.95 8.08 3.70
CA HIS A 69 0.56 9.08 4.69
C HIS A 69 -0.93 9.02 5.05
N LEU A 70 -1.80 8.80 4.06
CA LEU A 70 -3.24 8.64 4.29
C LEU A 70 -3.55 7.39 5.12
N VAL A 71 -3.02 6.23 4.73
CA VAL A 71 -3.29 4.96 5.44
C VAL A 71 -2.69 4.98 6.84
N ALA A 72 -1.49 5.56 7.02
CA ALA A 72 -0.88 5.70 8.34
C ALA A 72 -1.68 6.63 9.26
N ALA A 73 -2.32 7.67 8.71
CA ALA A 73 -3.23 8.51 9.48
C ALA A 73 -4.50 7.76 9.89
N ILE A 74 -5.09 6.99 8.97
CA ILE A 74 -6.25 6.13 9.24
C ILE A 74 -5.92 5.11 10.34
N ASP A 75 -4.77 4.42 10.25
CA ASP A 75 -4.34 3.44 11.26
C ASP A 75 -4.21 4.05 12.66
N ARG A 76 -3.62 5.25 12.79
CA ARG A 76 -3.50 5.97 14.08
C ARG A 76 -4.87 6.32 14.66
N ILE A 77 -5.79 6.80 13.82
CA ILE A 77 -7.16 7.15 14.24
C ILE A 77 -7.90 5.89 14.68
N ASN A 78 -7.78 4.80 13.91
CA ASN A 78 -8.48 3.54 14.17
C ASN A 78 -7.97 2.81 15.43
N SER A 79 -6.65 2.81 15.65
CA SER A 79 -6.02 2.14 16.79
C SER A 79 -6.02 2.95 18.10
N GLY A 80 -6.56 4.18 18.08
CA GLY A 80 -6.53 5.09 19.24
C GLY A 80 -5.11 5.52 19.65
N SER A 81 -4.12 5.34 18.77
CA SER A 81 -2.72 5.61 19.08
C SER A 81 -2.40 7.10 18.89
N GLN A 82 -1.91 7.76 19.95
CA GLN A 82 -1.38 9.13 19.83
C GLN A 82 -0.16 9.20 18.91
N PRO A 83 0.08 10.33 18.22
CA PRO A 83 1.27 10.50 17.40
C PRO A 83 2.53 10.30 18.24
N ARG A 84 3.41 9.40 17.78
CA ARG A 84 4.76 9.31 18.35
C ARG A 84 5.49 10.61 18.01
N SER A 85 5.81 11.38 19.05
CA SER A 85 6.63 12.58 18.96
C SER A 85 7.93 12.28 18.21
N ALA A 86 8.18 13.09 17.18
CA ALA A 86 9.38 13.07 16.34
C ALA A 86 10.65 13.41 17.14
#